data_AF-A0A0D5Y317-F1
#
_entry.id   AF-A0A0D5Y317-F1
#
_cell.length_a   1.000
_cell.length_b   1.000
_cell.length_c   1.000
_cell.angle_alpha   90.00
_cell.angle_beta   90.00
_cell.angle_gamma   90.00
#
_symmetry.space_group_name_H-M   'P 1'
#
loop_
_entity.id
_entity.type
_entity.pdbx_description
1 polymer ?
#
loop_
_entity_poly.entity_id
_entity_poly.type
_entity_poly.pdbx_seq_one_letter_code
_entity_poly.pdbx_strand_id
1 'polypeptide(L)'
;MVPMVYPLSRYSLCGLGPSLWLTVALMACATGCSQQQGRDMVHQFSNGKPQEFFQTSVDRMATLGMRDNLQSLYLLMNKLYLRNPSQWRQWGYTDATSAAREIRQAIEQQRALPALGDRRDLAALSYALSPEFRGDRVGAFIYAIGSMLVTAHGGRTEFFMTDTIDPQFVSNAARNIEKATWMLSQRQGADGELLLFSNEISEEGSNLSFAVEFGKIVARLDLLTQMLDERYRRIGLNYAQSLLLMNFLPVQ
;
A
#
# COMPACT_ATOMS: atom_id res chain seq x y z
N MET A 1 -50.51 -27.48 -76.05
CA MET A 1 -50.48 -28.69 -75.19
C MET A 1 -49.16 -29.41 -75.42
N VAL A 2 -48.10 -29.06 -74.67
CA VAL A 2 -46.93 -29.88 -74.25
C VAL A 2 -46.26 -29.05 -73.12
N PRO A 3 -46.01 -29.59 -71.92
CA PRO A 3 -45.34 -28.87 -70.83
C PRO A 3 -43.82 -29.02 -70.94
N MET A 4 -43.06 -27.95 -70.74
CA MET A 4 -41.59 -28.02 -70.63
C MET A 4 -41.21 -27.88 -69.15
N VAL A 5 -40.84 -29.02 -68.57
CA VAL A 5 -40.27 -29.14 -67.22
C VAL A 5 -38.78 -28.78 -67.31
N TYR A 6 -38.32 -27.78 -66.54
CA TYR A 6 -36.89 -27.54 -66.32
C TYR A 6 -36.43 -28.24 -65.03
N PRO A 7 -35.26 -28.90 -65.01
CA PRO A 7 -34.79 -29.66 -63.86
C PRO A 7 -34.22 -28.75 -62.76
N LEU A 8 -34.47 -29.14 -61.51
CA LEU A 8 -33.84 -28.59 -60.30
C LEU A 8 -32.34 -28.93 -60.29
N SER A 9 -31.49 -27.91 -60.36
CA SER A 9 -30.05 -28.04 -60.11
C SER A 9 -29.80 -28.35 -58.63
N ARG A 10 -29.21 -29.51 -58.35
CA ARG A 10 -28.63 -29.84 -57.04
C ARG A 10 -27.33 -29.05 -56.88
N TYR A 11 -27.32 -28.05 -56.01
CA TYR A 11 -26.06 -27.46 -55.56
C TYR A 11 -25.37 -28.43 -54.59
N SER A 12 -24.34 -29.11 -55.09
CA SER A 12 -23.38 -29.85 -54.27
C SER A 12 -22.58 -28.86 -53.42
N LEU A 13 -22.70 -28.97 -52.09
CA LEU A 13 -21.74 -28.43 -51.14
C LEU A 13 -20.43 -29.22 -51.29
N CYS A 14 -19.52 -28.74 -52.14
CA CYS A 14 -18.19 -29.33 -52.31
C CYS A 14 -17.13 -28.23 -52.22
N GLY A 15 -16.26 -28.32 -51.21
CA GLY A 15 -14.93 -27.70 -51.25
C GLY A 15 -14.71 -26.40 -50.46
N LEU A 16 -15.04 -26.35 -49.16
CA LEU A 16 -14.40 -25.38 -48.26
C LEU A 16 -12.95 -25.84 -48.00
N GLY A 17 -11.99 -25.27 -48.75
CA GLY A 17 -10.57 -25.61 -48.63
C GLY A 17 -9.98 -25.31 -47.24
N PRO A 18 -8.84 -25.96 -46.87
CA PRO A 18 -8.22 -25.82 -45.55
C PRO A 18 -7.80 -24.37 -45.21
N SER A 19 -7.66 -23.51 -46.22
CA SER A 19 -7.38 -22.09 -46.06
C SER A 19 -8.53 -21.30 -45.44
N LEU A 20 -9.81 -21.66 -45.68
CA LEU A 20 -10.95 -20.96 -45.11
C LEU A 20 -11.19 -21.34 -43.64
N TRP A 21 -10.84 -22.56 -43.27
CA TRP A 21 -10.86 -23.01 -41.87
C TRP A 21 -9.74 -22.36 -41.05
N LEU A 22 -8.58 -22.12 -41.65
CA LEU A 22 -7.48 -21.40 -40.99
C LEU A 22 -7.82 -19.93 -40.73
N THR A 23 -8.49 -19.25 -41.67
CA THR A 23 -8.88 -17.84 -41.48
C THR A 23 -10.01 -17.68 -40.47
N VAL A 24 -10.98 -18.60 -40.43
CA VAL A 24 -12.03 -18.62 -39.40
C VAL A 24 -11.43 -18.92 -38.02
N ALA A 25 -10.47 -19.86 -37.92
CA ALA A 25 -9.77 -20.14 -36.68
C ALA A 25 -8.94 -18.93 -36.18
N LEU A 26 -8.24 -18.23 -37.08
CA LEU A 26 -7.48 -17.02 -36.74
C LEU A 26 -8.39 -15.85 -36.28
N MET A 27 -9.57 -15.66 -36.91
CA MET A 27 -10.55 -14.67 -36.45
C MET A 27 -11.18 -15.03 -35.09
N ALA A 28 -11.46 -16.31 -34.83
CA ALA A 28 -11.99 -16.76 -33.54
C ALA A 28 -10.98 -16.60 -32.39
N CYS A 29 -9.67 -16.78 -32.66
CA CYS A 29 -8.61 -16.53 -31.69
C CYS A 29 -8.44 -15.04 -31.36
N ALA A 30 -8.68 -14.14 -32.32
CA ALA A 30 -8.56 -12.69 -32.11
C ALA A 30 -9.74 -12.13 -31.27
N THR A 31 -10.95 -12.65 -31.43
CA THR A 31 -12.12 -12.17 -30.66
C THR A 31 -12.13 -12.69 -29.22
N GLY A 32 -11.66 -13.92 -28.97
CA GLY A 32 -11.58 -14.50 -27.62
C GLY A 32 -10.64 -13.76 -26.67
N CYS A 33 -9.49 -13.28 -27.15
CA CYS A 33 -8.56 -12.48 -26.33
C CYS A 33 -9.12 -11.08 -25.99
N SER A 34 -9.86 -10.46 -26.92
CA SER A 34 -10.44 -9.13 -26.71
C SER A 34 -11.59 -9.11 -25.69
N GLN A 35 -12.37 -10.20 -25.63
CA GLN A 35 -13.55 -10.29 -24.76
C GLN A 35 -13.16 -10.45 -23.29
N GLN A 36 -12.08 -11.16 -23.01
CA GLN A 36 -11.52 -11.28 -21.66
C GLN A 36 -11.02 -9.92 -21.16
N GLN A 37 -10.25 -9.21 -22.00
CA GLN A 37 -9.71 -7.89 -21.68
C GLN A 37 -10.81 -6.83 -21.50
N GLY A 38 -11.87 -6.89 -22.30
CA GLY A 38 -13.05 -6.02 -22.17
C GLY A 38 -13.86 -6.28 -20.90
N ARG A 39 -14.05 -7.55 -20.50
CA ARG A 39 -14.72 -7.87 -19.22
C ARG A 39 -13.91 -7.40 -18.02
N ASP A 40 -12.59 -7.60 -18.04
CA ASP A 40 -11.71 -7.15 -16.96
C ASP A 40 -11.73 -5.62 -16.81
N MET A 41 -11.73 -4.87 -17.92
CA MET A 41 -11.89 -3.41 -17.89
C MET A 41 -13.24 -2.98 -17.31
N VAL A 42 -14.35 -3.59 -17.73
CA VAL A 42 -15.70 -3.25 -17.21
C VAL A 42 -15.81 -3.55 -15.71
N HIS A 43 -15.24 -4.66 -15.23
CA HIS A 43 -15.17 -4.98 -13.80
C HIS A 43 -14.29 -3.99 -13.02
N GLN A 44 -13.20 -3.52 -13.61
CA GLN A 44 -12.33 -2.51 -13.01
C GLN A 44 -13.02 -1.14 -12.92
N PHE A 45 -13.83 -0.77 -13.92
CA PHE A 45 -14.66 0.44 -13.89
C PHE A 45 -15.84 0.33 -12.90
N SER A 46 -16.49 -0.83 -12.78
CA SER A 46 -17.60 -0.99 -11.84
C SER A 46 -17.16 -0.97 -10.37
N ASN A 47 -15.90 -1.32 -10.10
CA ASN A 47 -15.32 -1.36 -8.76
C ASN A 47 -14.51 -0.10 -8.40
N GLY A 48 -14.26 0.79 -9.36
CA GLY A 48 -13.52 2.03 -9.15
C GLY A 48 -14.35 3.08 -8.40
N LYS A 49 -13.76 3.72 -7.39
CA LYS A 49 -14.41 4.87 -6.74
C LYS A 49 -14.31 6.11 -7.65
N PRO A 50 -15.36 6.94 -7.79
CA PRO A 50 -15.32 8.15 -8.62
C PRO A 50 -14.18 9.12 -8.27
N GLN A 51 -13.72 9.14 -7.02
CA GLN A 51 -12.61 9.99 -6.60
C GLN A 51 -11.26 9.56 -7.20
N GLU A 52 -11.12 8.30 -7.65
CA GLU A 52 -9.87 7.77 -8.22
C GLU A 52 -9.49 8.44 -9.55
N PHE A 53 -10.46 9.05 -10.26
CA PHE A 53 -10.20 9.82 -11.48
C PHE A 53 -9.31 11.05 -11.25
N PHE A 54 -9.24 11.55 -10.00
CA PHE A 54 -8.39 12.67 -9.61
C PHE A 54 -7.03 12.24 -9.04
N GLN A 55 -6.67 10.95 -9.19
CA GLN A 55 -5.39 10.39 -8.76
C GLN A 55 -4.51 10.09 -9.99
N THR A 56 -3.26 10.52 -9.98
CA THR A 56 -2.25 9.94 -10.88
C THR A 56 -1.93 8.50 -10.48
N SER A 57 -1.18 7.78 -11.31
CA SER A 57 -0.67 6.44 -10.95
C SER A 57 0.18 6.47 -9.67
N VAL A 58 0.96 7.52 -9.46
CA VAL A 58 1.79 7.70 -8.25
C VAL A 58 0.91 8.02 -7.04
N ASP A 59 -0.12 8.85 -7.19
CA ASP A 59 -1.04 9.16 -6.08
C ASP A 59 -1.87 7.93 -5.67
N ARG A 60 -2.28 7.13 -6.66
CA ARG A 60 -2.95 5.85 -6.41
C ARG A 60 -2.03 4.87 -5.69
N MET A 61 -0.77 4.78 -6.13
CA MET A 61 0.24 3.97 -5.47
C MET A 61 0.49 4.42 -4.03
N ALA A 62 0.59 5.72 -3.78
CA ALA A 62 0.74 6.27 -2.43
C ALA A 62 -0.48 5.94 -1.55
N THR A 63 -1.69 6.05 -2.09
CA THR A 63 -2.94 5.75 -1.37
C THR A 63 -3.00 4.28 -0.96
N LEU A 64 -2.71 3.37 -1.90
CA LEU A 64 -2.68 1.93 -1.63
C LEU A 64 -1.53 1.56 -0.69
N GLY A 65 -0.34 2.15 -0.89
CA GLY A 65 0.82 1.96 -0.04
C GLY A 65 0.56 2.37 1.41
N MET A 66 -0.05 3.54 1.63
CA MET A 66 -0.44 4.00 2.97
C MET A 66 -1.44 3.05 3.63
N ARG A 67 -2.49 2.66 2.91
CA ARG A 67 -3.48 1.68 3.40
C ARG A 67 -2.81 0.38 3.84
N ASP A 68 -1.96 -0.18 2.98
CA ASP A 68 -1.32 -1.46 3.22
C ASP A 68 -0.25 -1.36 4.34
N ASN A 69 0.41 -0.21 4.48
CA ASN A 69 1.33 0.07 5.58
C ASN A 69 0.59 0.10 6.93
N LEU A 70 -0.53 0.83 7.02
CA LEU A 70 -1.36 0.85 8.23
C LEU A 70 -1.93 -0.53 8.54
N GLN A 71 -2.32 -1.31 7.53
CA GLN A 71 -2.78 -2.68 7.73
C GLN A 71 -1.69 -3.59 8.31
N SER A 72 -0.47 -3.56 7.76
CA SER A 72 0.68 -4.28 8.34
C SER A 72 0.97 -3.81 9.77
N LEU A 73 0.85 -2.51 10.04
CA LEU A 73 1.04 -1.96 11.39
C LEU A 73 -0.03 -2.45 12.38
N TYR A 74 -1.30 -2.52 11.98
CA TYR A 74 -2.36 -3.05 12.84
C TYR A 74 -2.24 -4.56 13.06
N LEU A 75 -1.74 -5.30 12.07
CA LEU A 75 -1.39 -6.70 12.27
C LEU A 75 -0.28 -6.86 13.31
N LEU A 76 0.77 -6.03 13.25
CA LEU A 76 1.84 -5.99 14.25
C LEU A 76 1.29 -5.66 15.65
N MET A 77 0.39 -4.68 15.75
CA MET A 77 -0.28 -4.32 17.00
C MET A 77 -1.01 -5.51 17.62
N ASN A 78 -1.81 -6.23 16.83
CA ASN A 78 -2.53 -7.41 17.33
C ASN A 78 -1.57 -8.50 17.81
N LYS A 79 -0.49 -8.76 17.06
CA LYS A 79 0.56 -9.70 17.48
C LYS A 79 1.24 -9.26 18.79
N LEU A 80 1.53 -7.96 18.94
CA LEU A 80 2.13 -7.41 20.15
C LEU A 80 1.20 -7.56 21.35
N TYR A 81 -0.09 -7.26 21.24
CA TYR A 81 -1.03 -7.45 22.35
C TYR A 81 -1.22 -8.91 22.74
N LEU A 82 -1.17 -9.83 21.77
CA LEU A 82 -1.21 -11.26 22.05
C LEU A 82 0.01 -11.71 22.86
N ARG A 83 1.21 -11.22 22.53
CA ARG A 83 2.44 -11.52 23.28
C ARG A 83 2.57 -10.74 24.58
N ASN A 84 1.93 -9.58 24.71
CA ASN A 84 2.05 -8.67 25.85
C ASN A 84 0.67 -8.33 26.44
N PRO A 85 -0.07 -9.33 26.97
CA PRO A 85 -1.47 -9.10 27.33
C PRO A 85 -1.65 -8.23 28.58
N SER A 86 -0.60 -8.01 29.38
CA SER A 86 -0.62 -7.04 30.49
C SER A 86 -0.85 -5.61 30.02
N GLN A 87 -0.42 -5.27 28.79
CA GLN A 87 -0.39 -3.90 28.27
C GLN A 87 -1.79 -3.34 28.02
N TRP A 88 -2.77 -4.14 27.60
CA TRP A 88 -4.14 -3.65 27.50
C TRP A 88 -4.93 -3.84 28.80
N ARG A 89 -4.64 -4.91 29.57
CA ARG A 89 -5.35 -5.22 30.83
C ARG A 89 -5.16 -4.16 31.91
N GLN A 90 -3.92 -3.68 32.07
CA GLN A 90 -3.59 -2.71 33.14
C GLN A 90 -4.16 -1.31 32.88
N TRP A 91 -4.58 -1.03 31.64
CA TRP A 91 -5.03 0.29 31.22
C TRP A 91 -6.54 0.35 30.91
N GLY A 92 -7.30 -0.60 31.48
CA GLY A 92 -8.76 -0.52 31.56
C GLY A 92 -9.51 -0.94 30.29
N TYR A 93 -8.82 -1.51 29.29
CA TYR A 93 -9.47 -2.07 28.12
C TYR A 93 -10.14 -3.40 28.45
N THR A 94 -11.32 -3.65 27.88
CA THR A 94 -12.07 -4.90 28.08
C THR A 94 -11.34 -6.10 27.48
N ASP A 95 -10.70 -5.87 26.33
CA ASP A 95 -9.97 -6.86 25.56
C ASP A 95 -8.95 -6.19 24.62
N ALA A 96 -8.04 -6.97 24.04
CA ALA A 96 -7.05 -6.48 23.09
C ALA A 96 -7.65 -5.81 21.84
N THR A 97 -8.85 -6.21 21.42
CA THR A 97 -9.54 -5.66 20.24
C THR A 97 -10.03 -4.25 20.52
N SER A 98 -10.54 -3.98 21.73
CA SER A 98 -10.94 -2.65 22.17
C SER A 98 -9.74 -1.69 22.23
N ALA A 99 -8.61 -2.13 22.79
CA ALA A 99 -7.36 -1.36 22.81
C ALA A 99 -6.87 -1.06 21.38
N ALA A 100 -6.81 -2.09 20.53
CA ALA A 100 -6.44 -1.94 19.12
C ALA A 100 -7.33 -0.95 18.37
N ARG A 101 -8.64 -0.97 18.62
CA ARG A 101 -9.60 -0.06 17.98
C ARG A 101 -9.36 1.39 18.39
N GLU A 102 -9.14 1.66 19.67
CA GLU A 102 -8.88 3.02 20.14
C GLU A 102 -7.59 3.60 19.54
N ILE A 103 -6.51 2.80 19.50
CA ILE A 103 -5.25 3.22 18.89
C ILE A 103 -5.39 3.45 17.39
N ARG A 104 -6.10 2.56 16.68
CA ARG A 104 -6.41 2.72 15.26
C ARG A 104 -7.17 4.01 14.99
N GLN A 105 -8.23 4.28 15.74
CA GLN A 105 -8.99 5.52 15.60
C GLN A 105 -8.14 6.75 15.90
N ALA A 106 -7.27 6.68 16.91
CA ALA A 106 -6.38 7.79 17.23
C ALA A 106 -5.41 8.10 16.08
N ILE A 107 -4.88 7.08 15.39
CA ILE A 107 -4.02 7.25 14.21
C ILE A 107 -4.83 7.82 13.03
N GLU A 108 -5.94 7.15 12.67
CA GLU A 108 -6.73 7.49 11.48
C GLU A 108 -7.40 8.87 11.58
N GLN A 109 -7.76 9.30 12.79
CA GLN A 109 -8.34 10.62 13.06
C GLN A 109 -7.30 11.64 13.52
N GLN A 110 -6.02 11.27 13.53
CA GLN A 110 -4.90 12.11 13.97
C GLN A 110 -5.13 12.72 15.37
N ARG A 111 -5.80 11.98 16.25
CA ARG A 111 -6.05 12.37 17.63
C ARG A 111 -4.77 12.18 18.43
N ALA A 112 -4.39 13.17 19.22
CA ALA A 112 -3.25 13.06 20.13
C ALA A 112 -3.44 11.90 21.12
N LEU A 113 -2.37 11.16 21.41
CA LEU A 113 -2.36 10.15 22.46
C LEU A 113 -1.79 10.77 23.76
N PRO A 114 -2.62 11.06 24.79
CA PRO A 114 -2.18 11.82 25.96
C PRO A 114 -0.96 11.23 26.68
N ALA A 115 -0.82 9.90 26.67
CA ALA A 115 0.28 9.19 27.31
C ALA A 115 1.67 9.59 26.74
N LEU A 116 1.75 10.11 25.51
CA LEU A 116 3.01 10.52 24.87
C LEU A 116 3.33 12.01 25.08
N GLY A 117 2.37 12.81 25.54
CA GLY A 117 2.47 14.27 25.57
C GLY A 117 2.70 14.84 24.17
N ASP A 118 3.59 15.84 24.07
CA ASP A 118 3.93 16.49 22.79
C ASP A 118 4.97 15.75 21.96
N ARG A 119 5.43 14.57 22.41
CA ARG A 119 6.46 13.80 21.70
C ARG A 119 5.88 13.20 20.43
N ARG A 120 6.67 13.24 19.35
CA ARG A 120 6.33 12.67 18.04
C ARG A 120 7.47 11.80 17.52
N ASP A 121 7.18 11.02 16.48
CA ASP A 121 8.14 10.21 15.72
C ASP A 121 9.10 9.40 16.63
N LEU A 122 10.41 9.52 16.39
CA LEU A 122 11.44 8.80 17.14
C LEU A 122 11.49 9.19 18.63
N ALA A 123 11.10 10.42 18.99
CA ALA A 123 11.05 10.85 20.39
C ALA A 123 9.89 10.15 21.13
N ALA A 124 8.73 10.02 20.49
CA ALA A 124 7.62 9.24 21.02
C ALA A 124 7.97 7.75 21.11
N LEU A 125 8.63 7.18 20.09
CA LEU A 125 9.09 5.79 20.10
C LEU A 125 10.08 5.52 21.24
N SER A 126 11.05 6.42 21.41
CA SER A 126 12.07 6.31 22.47
C SER A 126 11.46 6.41 23.84
N TYR A 127 10.50 7.32 24.02
CA TYR A 127 9.76 7.43 25.27
C TYR A 127 8.88 6.20 25.51
N ALA A 128 8.10 5.75 24.53
CA ALA A 128 7.29 4.55 24.64
C ALA A 128 8.12 3.31 25.00
N LEU A 129 9.39 3.23 24.62
CA LEU A 129 10.30 2.13 25.00
C LEU A 129 11.32 2.52 26.08
N SER A 130 10.94 3.45 26.97
CA SER A 130 11.74 3.87 28.11
C SER A 130 11.19 3.30 29.44
N PRO A 131 12.04 3.01 30.44
CA PRO A 131 11.57 2.58 31.77
C PRO A 131 10.62 3.58 32.45
N GLU A 132 10.73 4.86 32.13
CA GLU A 132 9.92 5.94 32.72
C GLU A 132 8.49 5.96 32.18
N PHE A 133 8.26 5.40 31.00
CA PHE A 133 6.93 5.41 30.39
C PHE A 133 5.95 4.52 31.17
N ARG A 134 4.87 5.15 31.61
CA ARG A 134 3.72 4.53 32.28
C ARG A 134 2.52 4.68 31.36
N GLY A 135 2.22 3.63 30.61
CA GLY A 135 1.09 3.59 29.69
C GLY A 135 1.01 2.23 29.01
N ASP A 136 0.00 2.06 28.15
CA ASP A 136 -0.05 0.95 27.22
C ASP A 136 1.10 1.10 26.22
N ARG A 137 2.14 0.30 26.42
CA ARG A 137 3.39 0.38 25.66
C ARG A 137 3.22 -0.09 24.23
N VAL A 138 2.34 -1.07 24.00
CA VAL A 138 2.00 -1.54 22.65
C VAL A 138 1.27 -0.44 21.90
N GLY A 139 0.23 0.11 22.51
CA GLY A 139 -0.56 1.20 21.92
C GLY A 139 0.30 2.42 21.60
N ALA A 140 1.15 2.86 22.54
CA ALA A 140 2.03 4.00 22.36
C ALA A 140 3.09 3.79 21.27
N PHE A 141 3.71 2.59 21.22
CA PHE A 141 4.68 2.25 20.19
C PHE A 141 4.04 2.25 18.79
N ILE A 142 2.88 1.60 18.64
CA ILE A 142 2.15 1.53 17.37
C ILE A 142 1.66 2.92 16.95
N TYR A 143 1.12 3.70 17.89
CA TYR A 143 0.69 5.07 17.65
C TYR A 143 1.83 5.95 17.14
N ALA A 144 3.02 5.85 17.74
CA ALA A 144 4.17 6.65 17.32
C ALA A 144 4.59 6.33 15.87
N ILE A 145 4.54 5.06 15.44
CA ILE A 145 4.80 4.68 14.04
C ILE A 145 3.68 5.17 13.11
N GLY A 146 2.41 4.90 13.47
CA GLY A 146 1.26 5.22 12.62
C GLY A 146 1.09 6.72 12.40
N SER A 147 1.21 7.52 13.46
CA SER A 147 1.15 8.99 13.36
C SER A 147 2.33 9.56 12.57
N MET A 148 3.54 9.00 12.71
CA MET A 148 4.70 9.36 11.89
C MET A 148 4.46 9.05 10.41
N LEU A 149 3.90 7.88 10.08
CA LEU A 149 3.57 7.52 8.70
C LEU A 149 2.61 8.54 8.09
N VAL A 150 1.50 8.84 8.77
CA VAL A 150 0.52 9.84 8.32
C VAL A 150 1.16 11.22 8.16
N THR A 151 2.01 11.62 9.11
CA THR A 151 2.71 12.92 9.06
C THR A 151 3.70 12.99 7.90
N ALA A 152 4.47 11.94 7.64
CA ALA A 152 5.41 11.84 6.53
C ALA A 152 4.71 11.95 5.16
N HIS A 153 3.42 11.64 5.10
CA HIS A 153 2.58 11.79 3.92
C HIS A 153 1.73 13.07 3.95
N GLY A 154 2.16 14.11 4.68
CA GLY A 154 1.45 15.40 4.69
C GLY A 154 0.09 15.36 5.40
N GLY A 155 -0.08 14.44 6.36
CA GLY A 155 -1.28 14.37 7.20
C GLY A 155 -2.48 13.72 6.51
N ARG A 156 -2.27 12.91 5.47
CA ARG A 156 -3.35 12.30 4.68
C ARG A 156 -3.17 10.79 4.55
N THR A 157 -4.28 10.11 4.27
CA THR A 157 -4.30 8.67 3.97
C THR A 157 -4.75 8.34 2.54
N GLU A 158 -5.31 9.32 1.85
CA GLU A 158 -5.64 9.28 0.42
C GLU A 158 -5.03 10.50 -0.24
N PHE A 159 -4.53 10.35 -1.47
CA PHE A 159 -3.74 11.38 -2.16
C PHE A 159 -4.31 11.65 -3.53
N PHE A 160 -4.30 12.91 -3.94
CA PHE A 160 -4.82 13.38 -5.23
C PHE A 160 -3.76 14.22 -5.95
N MET A 161 -4.02 14.54 -7.22
CA MET A 161 -3.11 15.32 -8.08
C MET A 161 -2.66 16.65 -7.46
N THR A 162 -3.49 17.25 -6.60
CA THR A 162 -3.23 18.53 -5.91
C THR A 162 -2.34 18.38 -4.68
N ASP A 163 -2.13 17.17 -4.20
CA ASP A 163 -1.35 16.92 -3.00
C ASP A 163 0.14 16.75 -3.33
N THR A 164 0.97 17.12 -2.37
CA THR A 164 2.43 17.00 -2.44
C THR A 164 2.91 16.08 -1.33
N ILE A 165 3.68 15.06 -1.71
CA ILE A 165 4.37 14.18 -0.77
C ILE A 165 5.87 14.42 -0.94
N ASP A 166 6.56 14.74 0.16
CA ASP A 166 8.00 14.94 0.16
C ASP A 166 8.72 13.57 0.20
N PRO A 167 9.51 13.20 -0.81
CA PRO A 167 10.23 11.93 -0.85
C PRO A 167 11.16 11.77 0.36
N GLN A 168 11.78 12.85 0.85
CA GLN A 168 12.71 12.82 1.97
C GLN A 168 11.99 12.43 3.26
N PHE A 169 10.77 12.92 3.48
CA PHE A 169 9.99 12.56 4.68
C PHE A 169 9.56 11.09 4.66
N VAL A 170 9.16 10.57 3.49
CA VAL A 170 8.83 9.14 3.32
C VAL A 170 10.07 8.27 3.54
N SER A 171 11.22 8.66 2.99
CA SER A 171 12.51 8.00 3.21
C SER A 171 12.91 7.99 4.70
N ASN A 172 12.77 9.13 5.37
CA ASN A 172 13.03 9.24 6.81
C ASN A 172 12.12 8.34 7.63
N ALA A 173 10.84 8.21 7.25
CA ALA A 173 9.91 7.29 7.90
C ALA A 173 10.37 5.83 7.75
N ALA A 174 10.87 5.42 6.57
CA ALA A 174 11.41 4.08 6.36
C ALA A 174 12.60 3.80 7.30
N ARG A 175 13.57 4.73 7.37
CA ARG A 175 14.72 4.61 8.27
C ARG A 175 14.31 4.61 9.76
N ASN A 176 13.29 5.38 10.13
CA ASN A 176 12.77 5.40 11.49
C ASN A 176 12.09 4.07 11.87
N ILE A 177 11.43 3.39 10.92
CA ILE A 177 10.84 2.07 11.17
C ILE A 177 11.91 1.01 11.39
N GLU A 178 13.05 1.07 10.70
CA GLU A 178 14.19 0.20 10.98
C GLU A 178 14.72 0.41 12.39
N LYS A 179 14.89 1.68 12.80
CA LYS A 179 15.27 2.02 14.18
C LYS A 179 14.24 1.52 15.18
N ALA A 180 12.94 1.66 14.90
CA ALA A 180 11.88 1.15 15.75
C ALA A 180 11.93 -0.38 15.89
N THR A 181 12.21 -1.08 14.80
CA THR A 181 12.37 -2.54 14.77
C THR A 181 13.55 -2.98 15.63
N TRP A 182 14.69 -2.29 15.51
CA TRP A 182 15.85 -2.52 16.38
C TRP A 182 15.50 -2.24 17.85
N MET A 183 14.91 -1.08 18.17
CA MET A 183 14.53 -0.71 19.53
C MET A 183 13.58 -1.73 20.17
N LEU A 184 12.59 -2.23 19.42
CA LEU A 184 11.65 -3.24 19.89
C LEU A 184 12.33 -4.55 20.33
N SER A 185 13.45 -4.92 19.70
CA SER A 185 14.20 -6.14 20.03
C SER A 185 15.27 -5.95 21.11
N GLN A 186 15.64 -4.72 21.43
CA GLN A 186 16.77 -4.42 22.32
C GLN A 186 16.40 -3.73 23.63
N ARG A 187 15.24 -3.05 23.70
CA ARG A 187 14.90 -2.23 24.87
C ARG A 187 14.45 -3.10 26.03
N GLN A 188 15.19 -3.00 27.13
CA GLN A 188 14.96 -3.76 28.36
C GLN A 188 14.59 -2.87 29.55
N GLY A 189 13.88 -3.45 30.51
CA GLY A 189 13.57 -2.87 31.80
C GLY A 189 14.76 -2.94 32.76
N ALA A 190 14.54 -2.47 34.00
CA ALA A 190 15.55 -2.49 35.06
C ALA A 190 15.93 -3.90 35.54
N ASP A 191 15.06 -4.87 35.26
CA ASP A 191 15.22 -6.31 35.48
C ASP A 191 15.98 -7.02 34.37
N GLY A 192 16.33 -6.32 33.28
CA GLY A 192 16.97 -6.91 32.10
C GLY A 192 16.00 -7.65 31.17
N GLU A 193 14.70 -7.66 31.47
CA GLU A 193 13.69 -8.24 30.59
C GLU A 193 13.30 -7.27 29.48
N LEU A 194 12.91 -7.78 28.31
CA LEU A 194 12.42 -6.94 27.22
C LEU A 194 11.16 -6.17 27.63
N LEU A 195 11.11 -4.88 27.31
CA LEU A 195 9.93 -4.04 27.59
C LEU A 195 8.69 -4.45 26.79
N LEU A 196 8.90 -5.04 25.60
CA LEU A 196 7.86 -5.65 24.79
C LEU A 196 8.40 -6.94 24.14
N PHE A 197 7.71 -8.05 24.39
CA PHE A 197 8.01 -9.33 23.77
C PHE A 197 7.51 -9.33 22.31
N SER A 198 8.41 -9.55 21.35
CA SER A 198 8.11 -9.51 19.90
C SER A 198 8.58 -10.77 19.17
N ASN A 199 9.73 -10.71 18.48
CA ASN A 199 10.36 -11.89 17.90
C ASN A 199 10.97 -12.76 19.00
N GLU A 200 11.10 -14.05 18.67
CA GLU A 200 11.71 -15.05 19.52
C GLU A 200 12.78 -15.75 18.70
N ILE A 201 13.99 -15.81 19.24
CA ILE A 201 15.09 -16.61 18.70
C ILE A 201 15.40 -17.60 19.82
N SER A 202 14.94 -18.84 19.68
CA SER A 202 15.27 -19.94 20.58
C SER A 202 16.07 -21.01 19.86
N GLU A 203 16.60 -21.99 20.61
CA GLU A 203 17.26 -23.16 20.02
C GLU A 203 16.28 -24.04 19.21
N GLU A 204 14.98 -23.98 19.51
CA GLU A 204 13.94 -24.69 18.74
C GLU A 204 13.49 -23.96 17.46
N GLY A 205 13.90 -22.71 17.25
CA GLY A 205 13.62 -21.95 16.02
C GLY A 205 13.50 -20.44 16.22
N SER A 206 13.41 -19.70 15.11
CA SER A 206 13.19 -18.24 15.13
C SER A 206 11.83 -17.85 14.56
N ASN A 207 11.07 -17.05 15.31
CA ASN A 207 9.85 -16.40 14.83
C ASN A 207 10.19 -14.98 14.37
N LEU A 208 10.46 -14.83 13.07
CA LEU A 208 10.78 -13.55 12.44
C LEU A 208 9.54 -12.80 11.94
N SER A 209 8.34 -13.20 12.35
CA SER A 209 7.10 -12.68 11.76
C SER A 209 6.84 -11.21 12.07
N PHE A 210 7.49 -10.60 13.06
CA PHE A 210 7.47 -9.14 13.24
C PHE A 210 8.44 -8.45 12.29
N ALA A 211 9.67 -8.96 12.19
CA ALA A 211 10.70 -8.42 11.30
C ALA A 211 10.22 -8.42 9.84
N VAL A 212 9.54 -9.49 9.41
CA VAL A 212 8.95 -9.59 8.08
C VAL A 212 7.87 -8.53 7.84
N GLU A 213 6.97 -8.29 8.79
CA GLU A 213 5.93 -7.27 8.63
C GLU A 213 6.50 -5.85 8.63
N PHE A 214 7.51 -5.55 9.45
CA PHE A 214 8.22 -4.27 9.37
C PHE A 214 8.95 -4.11 8.03
N GLY A 215 9.63 -5.16 7.56
CA GLY A 215 10.31 -5.16 6.26
C GLY A 215 9.38 -4.85 5.09
N LYS A 216 8.13 -5.35 5.12
CA LYS A 216 7.12 -5.00 4.11
C LYS A 216 6.78 -3.52 4.12
N ILE A 217 6.68 -2.89 5.30
CA ILE A 217 6.41 -1.45 5.41
C ILE A 217 7.61 -0.66 4.87
N VAL A 218 8.83 -0.99 5.30
CA VAL A 218 10.07 -0.35 4.83
C VAL A 218 10.17 -0.43 3.31
N ALA A 219 9.99 -1.62 2.73
CA ALA A 219 10.08 -1.82 1.28
C ALA A 219 9.06 -0.98 0.50
N ARG A 220 7.82 -0.84 0.99
CA ARG A 220 6.79 -0.01 0.36
C ARG A 220 7.15 1.48 0.43
N LEU A 221 7.69 1.94 1.55
CA LEU A 221 8.14 3.33 1.71
C LEU A 221 9.34 3.65 0.82
N ASP A 222 10.32 2.75 0.73
CA ASP A 222 11.50 2.91 -0.14
C ASP A 222 11.10 2.93 -1.62
N LEU A 223 10.16 2.06 -2.04
CA LEU A 223 9.61 2.08 -3.39
C LEU A 223 8.86 3.38 -3.68
N LEU A 224 8.00 3.82 -2.76
CA LEU A 224 7.27 5.08 -2.93
C LEU A 224 8.21 6.27 -3.04
N THR A 225 9.28 6.30 -2.24
CA THR A 225 10.32 7.34 -2.31
C THR A 225 10.90 7.43 -3.72
N GLN A 226 11.35 6.31 -4.29
CA GLN A 226 11.89 6.28 -5.66
C GLN A 226 10.89 6.74 -6.71
N MET A 227 9.62 6.37 -6.56
CA MET A 227 8.55 6.78 -7.49
C MET A 227 8.23 8.27 -7.40
N LEU A 228 8.28 8.85 -6.19
CA LEU A 228 8.11 10.29 -5.99
C LEU A 228 9.30 11.07 -6.58
N ASP A 229 10.53 10.63 -6.33
CA ASP A 229 11.73 11.24 -6.91
C ASP A 229 11.66 11.24 -8.45
N GLU A 230 11.26 10.12 -9.04
CA GLU A 230 11.11 10.00 -10.49
C GLU A 230 10.00 10.91 -11.04
N ARG A 231 8.87 11.06 -10.32
CA ARG A 231 7.80 12.01 -10.66
C ARG A 231 8.35 13.44 -10.68
N TYR A 232 9.05 13.87 -9.63
CA TYR A 232 9.57 15.25 -9.55
C TYR A 232 10.64 15.50 -10.61
N ARG A 233 11.53 14.53 -10.87
CA ARG A 233 12.51 14.60 -11.95
C ARG A 233 11.85 14.77 -13.32
N ARG A 234 10.80 14.00 -13.61
CA ARG A 234 10.04 14.12 -14.87
C ARG A 234 9.32 15.45 -15.02
N ILE A 235 8.72 15.97 -13.95
CA ILE A 235 8.09 17.30 -13.96
C ILE A 235 9.12 18.37 -14.32
N GLY A 236 10.30 18.32 -13.68
CA GLY A 236 11.40 19.25 -13.99
C GLY A 236 11.90 19.15 -15.42
N LEU A 237 12.08 17.93 -15.95
CA LEU A 237 12.51 17.70 -17.34
C LEU A 237 11.47 18.19 -18.35
N ASN A 238 10.18 17.89 -18.14
CA ASN A 238 9.10 18.33 -19.02
C ASN A 238 9.00 19.87 -19.04
N TYR A 239 9.17 20.50 -17.87
CA TYR A 239 9.20 21.96 -17.76
C TYR A 239 10.39 22.55 -18.54
N ALA A 240 11.60 22.02 -18.35
CA ALA A 240 12.79 22.46 -19.09
C ALA A 240 12.64 22.29 -20.61
N GLN A 241 12.09 21.15 -21.06
CA GLN A 241 11.79 20.91 -22.47
C GLN A 241 10.77 21.92 -23.01
N SER A 242 9.72 22.24 -22.24
CA SER A 242 8.72 23.23 -22.64
C SER A 242 9.33 24.63 -22.83
N LEU A 243 10.26 25.05 -21.97
CA LEU A 243 10.97 26.32 -22.11
C LEU A 243 11.90 26.35 -23.33
N LEU A 244 12.61 25.25 -23.60
CA LEU A 244 13.46 25.14 -24.79
C LEU A 244 12.65 25.24 -26.08
N LEU A 245 11.51 24.53 -26.15
CA LEU A 245 10.63 24.54 -27.33
C LEU A 245 9.88 25.87 -27.52
N MET A 246 9.61 26.62 -26.45
CA MET A 246 9.07 27.98 -26.55
C MET A 246 10.08 28.99 -27.13
N ASN A 247 11.38 28.69 -27.06
CA ASN A 247 12.44 29.57 -27.57
C ASN A 247 12.85 29.25 -29.02
N PHE A 248 12.36 28.15 -29.59
CA PHE A 248 12.44 27.88 -31.02
C PHE A 248 11.14 28.34 -31.70
N LEU A 249 11.20 29.46 -32.41
CA LEU A 249 10.15 29.79 -33.39
C LEU A 249 10.21 28.75 -34.53
N PRO A 250 9.07 28.27 -35.06
CA PRO A 250 9.08 27.38 -36.19
C PRO A 250 9.78 28.06 -37.38
N VAL A 251 10.91 27.48 -37.81
CA VAL A 251 11.45 27.72 -39.15
C VAL A 251 10.81 26.68 -40.06
N GLN A 252 10.16 27.18 -41.10
CA GLN A 252 9.35 26.43 -42.07
C GLN A 252 10.00 25.12 -42.52
#